data_AF-A0A1H3ZGW7-F1
#
_entry.id   AF-A0A1H3ZGW7-F1
#
_cell.length_a   1.000
_cell.length_b   1.000
_cell.length_c   1.000
_cell.angle_alpha   90.00
_cell.angle_beta   90.00
_cell.angle_gamma   90.00
#
_symmetry.space_group_name_H-M   'P 1'
#
loop_
_entity.id
_entity.type
_entity.pdbx_description
1 polymer ?
#
loop_
_entity_poly.entity_id
_entity_poly.type
_entity_poly.pdbx_seq_one_letter_code
_entity_poly.pdbx_strand_id
1 'polypeptide(L)'
;MEMEQYGPPPGFWLDFLNVMALVIYMVILIPSFLRRIMKADKQPLFFHSYLNPLHKKGAIGIRIVGLIAFIILVILYPTQYTLFVVPFVINMTELGFRAYMEWDVSDNRSNYKVTLIEIFLSTLAISWVLWWLGNNVMSW
;
A
#
# COMPACT_ATOMS: atom_id res chain seq x y z
N MET A 1 37.04 7.68 -25.29
CA MET A 1 36.15 8.61 -24.58
C MET A 1 34.79 7.93 -24.55
N GLU A 2 34.58 7.08 -23.56
CA GLU A 2 33.32 6.38 -23.38
C GLU A 2 32.31 7.40 -22.85
N MET A 3 31.19 7.55 -23.55
CA MET A 3 30.09 8.38 -23.08
C MET A 3 29.48 7.64 -21.90
N GLU A 4 29.70 8.15 -20.68
CA GLU A 4 29.00 7.67 -19.49
C GLU A 4 27.50 7.65 -19.79
N GLN A 5 26.90 6.47 -19.76
CA GLN A 5 25.49 6.30 -20.04
C GLN A 5 24.69 6.92 -18.88
N TYR A 6 24.32 8.18 -19.04
CA TYR A 6 23.46 8.91 -18.11
C TYR A 6 22.00 8.47 -18.34
N GLY A 7 21.56 7.42 -17.65
CA GLY A 7 20.16 7.01 -17.67
C GLY A 7 19.89 5.58 -17.21
N PRO A 8 18.62 5.26 -16.91
CA PRO A 8 18.23 3.89 -16.59
C PRO A 8 18.52 2.95 -17.77
N PRO A 9 18.78 1.66 -17.50
CA PRO A 9 19.14 0.71 -18.53
C PRO A 9 18.01 0.54 -19.57
N PRO A 10 18.33 0.14 -20.81
CA PRO A 10 17.33 -0.13 -21.84
C PRO A 10 16.29 -1.13 -21.31
N GLY A 11 15.00 -0.82 -21.48
CA GLY A 11 13.90 -1.68 -21.01
C GLY A 11 13.38 -1.37 -19.60
N PHE A 12 14.13 -0.63 -18.77
CA PHE A 12 13.74 -0.30 -17.39
C PHE A 12 12.32 0.28 -17.29
N TRP A 13 11.98 1.26 -18.13
CA TRP A 13 10.66 1.92 -18.07
C TRP A 13 9.51 0.97 -18.41
N LEU A 14 9.74 0.01 -19.32
CA LEU A 14 8.72 -0.98 -19.66
C LEU A 14 8.50 -1.95 -18.50
N ASP A 15 9.58 -2.43 -17.90
CA ASP A 15 9.52 -3.31 -16.73
C ASP A 15 8.86 -2.62 -15.54
N PHE A 16 9.23 -1.36 -15.29
CA PHE A 16 8.61 -0.54 -14.27
C PHE A 16 7.11 -0.37 -14.51
N LEU A 17 6.68 -0.04 -15.74
CA LEU A 17 5.27 0.09 -16.08
C LEU A 17 4.50 -1.24 -15.90
N ASN A 18 5.10 -2.37 -16.25
CA ASN A 18 4.52 -3.70 -16.05
C ASN A 18 4.32 -4.01 -14.56
N VAL A 19 5.31 -3.71 -13.72
CA VAL A 19 5.23 -3.88 -12.27
C VAL A 19 4.15 -2.97 -11.68
N MET A 20 4.12 -1.70 -12.07
CA MET A 20 3.10 -0.74 -11.61
C MET A 20 1.69 -1.16 -12.04
N ALA A 21 1.52 -1.64 -13.27
CA ALA A 21 0.25 -2.15 -13.76
C ALA A 21 -0.25 -3.34 -12.92
N LEU A 22 0.66 -4.27 -12.57
CA LEU A 22 0.34 -5.41 -11.72
C LEU A 22 -0.05 -4.98 -10.29
N VAL A 23 0.69 -4.02 -9.71
CA VAL A 23 0.37 -3.47 -8.37
C VAL A 23 -1.01 -2.81 -8.38
N ILE A 24 -1.32 -1.97 -9.37
CA ILE A 24 -2.64 -1.35 -9.52
C ILE A 24 -3.72 -2.42 -9.67
N TYR A 25 -3.47 -3.44 -10.48
CA TYR A 25 -4.41 -4.54 -10.66
C TYR A 25 -4.70 -5.27 -9.33
N MET A 26 -3.65 -5.61 -8.57
CA MET A 26 -3.78 -6.33 -7.30
C MET A 26 -4.42 -5.50 -6.19
N VAL A 27 -4.04 -4.23 -6.05
CA VAL A 27 -4.43 -3.41 -4.89
C VAL A 27 -5.72 -2.64 -5.14
N ILE A 28 -6.06 -2.34 -6.40
CA ILE A 28 -7.22 -1.50 -6.74
C ILE A 28 -8.30 -2.34 -7.42
N LEU A 29 -7.96 -3.04 -8.51
CA LEU A 29 -8.96 -3.69 -9.36
C LEU A 29 -9.56 -4.93 -8.70
N ILE A 30 -8.73 -5.85 -8.19
CA ILE A 30 -9.22 -7.07 -7.54
C ILE A 30 -10.11 -6.74 -6.33
N PRO A 31 -9.71 -5.86 -5.38
CA PRO A 31 -10.57 -5.53 -4.25
C PRO A 31 -11.87 -4.85 -4.64
N SER A 32 -11.83 -3.92 -5.60
CA SER A 32 -13.04 -3.25 -6.10
C SER A 32 -14.03 -4.25 -6.68
N PHE A 33 -13.54 -5.23 -7.43
CA PHE A 33 -14.35 -6.30 -7.99
C PHE A 33 -14.90 -7.22 -6.91
N LEU A 34 -14.07 -7.62 -5.94
CA LEU A 34 -14.48 -8.45 -4.79
C LEU A 34 -15.54 -7.76 -3.93
N ARG A 35 -15.45 -6.45 -3.71
CA ARG A 35 -16.49 -5.67 -3.02
C ARG A 35 -17.85 -5.84 -3.70
N ARG A 36 -17.86 -5.78 -5.04
CA ARG A 36 -19.08 -5.96 -5.84
C ARG A 36 -19.63 -7.39 -5.76
N ILE A 37 -18.77 -8.40 -5.82
CA ILE A 37 -19.19 -9.81 -5.74
C ILE A 37 -19.74 -10.14 -4.35
N MET A 38 -19.01 -9.78 -3.31
CA MET A 38 -19.31 -10.17 -1.93
C MET A 38 -20.41 -9.31 -1.29
N LYS A 39 -21.02 -8.40 -2.06
CA LYS A 39 -22.01 -7.42 -1.59
C LYS A 39 -21.49 -6.62 -0.40
N ALA A 40 -20.20 -6.32 -0.41
CA ALA A 40 -19.61 -5.41 0.56
C ALA A 40 -20.05 -3.98 0.20
N ASP A 41 -20.04 -3.11 1.21
CA ASP A 41 -20.45 -1.73 1.03
C ASP A 41 -19.48 -1.04 0.07
N LYS A 42 -20.05 -0.19 -0.80
CA LYS A 42 -19.25 0.55 -1.78
C LYS A 42 -18.34 1.51 -1.01
N GLN A 43 -17.03 1.28 -1.13
CA GLN A 43 -16.04 2.22 -0.66
C GLN A 43 -15.55 3.05 -1.84
N PRO A 44 -15.54 4.38 -1.72
CA PRO A 44 -14.91 5.22 -2.72
C PRO A 44 -13.40 4.97 -2.71
N LEU A 45 -12.82 4.72 -3.89
CA LEU A 45 -11.40 4.40 -4.08
C LEU A 45 -10.43 5.44 -3.49
N PHE A 46 -10.89 6.69 -3.30
CA PHE A 46 -10.05 7.81 -2.84
C PHE A 46 -10.66 8.62 -1.68
N PHE A 47 -11.92 8.36 -1.30
CA PHE A 47 -12.56 9.09 -0.19
C PHE A 47 -12.55 8.24 1.08
N HIS A 48 -12.31 8.89 2.21
CA HIS A 48 -12.21 8.22 3.49
C HIS A 48 -13.61 7.98 4.02
N SER A 49 -14.17 6.80 3.74
CA SER A 49 -15.41 6.36 4.38
C SER A 49 -15.09 5.93 5.82
N TYR A 50 -15.22 6.87 6.74
CA TYR A 50 -15.13 6.56 8.16
C TYR A 50 -16.43 5.91 8.61
N LEU A 51 -16.34 4.69 9.15
CA LEU A 51 -17.49 3.95 9.70
C LEU A 51 -18.12 4.69 10.89
N ASN A 52 -17.29 5.32 11.72
CA ASN A 52 -17.74 6.08 12.89
C ASN A 52 -16.71 7.19 13.25
N PRO A 53 -17.03 8.09 14.20
CA PRO A 53 -16.11 9.13 14.65
C PRO A 53 -14.82 8.59 15.28
N LEU A 54 -14.85 7.38 15.88
CA LEU A 54 -13.67 6.72 16.45
C LEU A 54 -12.68 6.30 15.36
N HIS A 55 -13.17 5.69 14.27
CA HIS A 55 -12.39 5.32 13.09
C HIS A 55 -11.75 6.57 12.48
N LYS A 56 -12.49 7.68 12.39
CA LYS A 56 -11.95 8.96 11.92
C LYS A 56 -10.79 9.44 12.78
N LYS A 57 -10.97 9.48 14.11
CA LYS A 57 -9.93 9.91 15.05
C LYS A 57 -8.71 8.98 15.02
N GLY A 58 -8.93 7.67 14.99
CA GLY A 58 -7.86 6.67 14.91
C GLY A 58 -7.05 6.75 13.62
N ALA A 59 -7.71 6.85 12.47
CA ALA A 59 -7.03 6.99 11.18
C ALA A 59 -6.19 8.27 11.10
N ILE A 60 -6.72 9.41 11.59
CA ILE A 60 -5.96 10.65 11.67
C ILE A 60 -4.77 10.51 12.63
N GLY A 61 -4.97 9.85 13.78
CA GLY A 61 -3.90 9.56 14.74
C GLY A 61 -2.77 8.73 14.13
N ILE A 62 -3.10 7.63 13.45
CA ILE A 62 -2.14 6.77 12.75
C ILE A 62 -1.32 7.59 11.73
N ARG A 63 -1.96 8.50 11.00
CA ARG A 63 -1.27 9.36 10.02
C ARG A 63 -0.31 10.35 10.64
N ILE A 64 -0.74 11.03 11.69
CA ILE A 64 0.10 12.02 12.37
C ILE A 64 1.31 11.32 12.99
N VAL A 65 1.07 10.23 13.74
CA VAL A 65 2.14 9.44 14.35
C VAL A 65 3.06 8.84 13.28
N GLY A 66 2.48 8.28 12.21
CA GLY A 66 3.21 7.72 11.09
C GLY A 66 4.08 8.75 10.37
N LEU A 67 3.56 9.96 10.12
CA LEU A 67 4.31 11.05 9.50
C LEU A 67 5.48 11.52 10.38
N ILE A 68 5.24 11.67 11.69
CA ILE A 68 6.31 12.03 12.63
C ILE A 68 7.39 10.95 12.64
N ALA A 69 6.99 9.67 12.74
CA ALA A 69 7.92 8.54 12.70
C ALA A 69 8.71 8.49 11.37
N PHE A 70 8.05 8.76 10.26
CA PHE A 70 8.68 8.84 8.94
C PHE A 70 9.75 9.93 8.89
N ILE A 71 9.43 11.15 9.34
CA ILE A 71 10.39 12.26 9.36
C ILE A 71 11.61 11.91 10.23
N ILE A 72 11.38 11.36 11.43
CA ILE A 72 12.46 10.95 12.33
C ILE A 72 13.35 9.88 11.68
N LEU A 73 12.75 8.84 11.08
CA LEU A 73 13.50 7.75 10.46
C LEU A 73 14.27 8.21 9.22
N VAL A 74 13.73 9.11 8.41
CA VAL A 74 14.45 9.68 7.27
C VAL A 74 15.65 10.51 7.72
N ILE A 75 15.52 11.27 8.81
CA ILE A 75 16.62 12.07 9.37
C ILE A 75 17.71 11.18 9.98
N LEU A 76 17.33 10.17 10.77
CA LEU A 76 18.27 9.33 11.50
C LEU A 76 18.88 8.21 10.64
N TYR A 77 18.11 7.70 9.68
CA TYR A 77 18.47 6.56 8.83
C TYR A 77 18.07 6.82 7.37
N PRO A 78 18.79 7.70 6.65
CA PRO A 78 18.50 8.04 5.26
C PRO A 78 18.93 6.91 4.32
N THR A 79 18.24 5.77 4.38
CA THR A 79 18.44 4.65 3.45
C THR A 79 17.35 4.68 2.39
N GLN A 80 17.67 4.18 1.20
CA GLN A 80 16.68 3.98 0.12
C GLN A 80 15.49 3.13 0.59
N TYR A 81 15.71 2.18 1.51
CA TYR A 81 14.67 1.34 2.08
C TYR A 81 13.70 2.11 2.99
N THR A 82 14.17 3.14 3.69
CA THR A 82 13.34 3.95 4.60
C THR A 82 12.17 4.60 3.85
N LEU A 83 12.39 5.01 2.60
CA LEU A 83 11.38 5.60 1.73
C LEU A 83 10.29 4.61 1.29
N PHE A 84 10.55 3.30 1.34
CA PHE A 84 9.58 2.26 0.96
C PHE A 84 8.94 1.58 2.17
N VAL A 85 9.75 1.21 3.16
CA VAL A 85 9.32 0.43 4.32
C VAL A 85 8.36 1.22 5.21
N VAL A 86 8.65 2.50 5.46
CA VAL A 86 7.84 3.29 6.40
C VAL A 86 6.44 3.59 5.84
N PRO A 87 6.28 4.08 4.60
CA PRO A 87 4.95 4.23 4.01
C PRO A 87 4.16 2.91 3.96
N PHE A 88 4.85 1.79 3.72
CA PHE A 88 4.22 0.47 3.76
C PHE A 88 3.69 0.12 5.15
N VAL A 89 4.50 0.27 6.20
CA VAL A 89 4.07 -0.01 7.59
C VAL A 89 2.88 0.86 7.98
N ILE A 90 2.89 2.14 7.61
CA ILE A 90 1.76 3.04 7.84
C ILE A 90 0.51 2.54 7.11
N ASN A 91 0.63 2.18 5.83
CA ASN A 91 -0.48 1.67 5.03
C ASN A 91 -1.07 0.37 5.60
N MET A 92 -0.22 -0.58 6.00
CA MET A 92 -0.65 -1.84 6.64
C MET A 92 -1.34 -1.59 7.98
N THR A 93 -0.84 -0.64 8.77
CA THR A 93 -1.47 -0.25 10.04
C THR A 93 -2.85 0.36 9.80
N GLU A 94 -3.01 1.22 8.79
CA GLU A 94 -4.31 1.79 8.41
C GLU A 94 -5.30 0.73 7.93
N LEU A 95 -4.86 -0.20 7.06
CA LEU A 95 -5.70 -1.29 6.58
C LEU A 95 -6.08 -2.25 7.71
N GLY A 96 -5.14 -2.58 8.60
CA GLY A 96 -5.41 -3.40 9.78
C GLY A 96 -6.40 -2.74 10.74
N PHE A 97 -6.24 -1.44 11.01
CA PHE A 97 -7.19 -0.68 11.81
C PHE A 97 -8.57 -0.64 11.16
N ARG A 98 -8.64 -0.46 9.83
CA ARG A 98 -9.90 -0.54 9.09
C ARG A 98 -10.55 -1.91 9.21
N ALA A 99 -9.79 -2.99 9.00
CA ALA A 99 -10.31 -4.35 9.13
C ALA A 99 -10.86 -4.60 10.54
N TYR A 100 -10.15 -4.16 11.57
CA TYR A 100 -10.63 -4.22 12.95
C TYR A 100 -11.94 -3.46 13.13
N MET A 101 -12.03 -2.21 12.66
CA MET A 101 -13.26 -1.41 12.77
C MET A 101 -14.43 -2.01 11.98
N GLU A 102 -14.17 -2.59 10.80
CA GLU A 102 -15.19 -3.29 10.02
C GLU A 102 -15.66 -4.57 10.72
N TRP A 103 -14.77 -5.27 11.43
CA TRP A 103 -15.14 -6.42 12.23
C TRP A 103 -15.88 -6.04 13.52
N ASP A 104 -15.46 -5.00 14.22
CA ASP A 104 -16.06 -4.62 15.49
C ASP A 104 -17.42 -3.91 15.31
N VAL A 105 -17.49 -2.99 14.33
CA VAL A 105 -18.59 -2.03 14.23
C VAL A 105 -19.51 -2.25 13.03
N SER A 106 -19.05 -2.85 11.93
CA SER A 106 -19.88 -2.95 10.73
C SER A 106 -20.90 -4.10 10.81
N ASP A 107 -22.14 -3.80 10.42
CA ASP A 107 -23.20 -4.81 10.28
C ASP A 107 -22.89 -5.80 9.14
N ASN A 108 -22.25 -5.30 8.07
CA ASN A 108 -21.91 -6.08 6.89
C ASN A 108 -20.53 -6.75 7.01
N ARG A 109 -20.52 -7.99 7.51
CA ARG A 109 -19.31 -8.81 7.68
C ARG A 109 -18.53 -9.09 6.38
N SER A 110 -19.13 -8.89 5.21
CA SER A 110 -18.40 -8.97 3.94
C SER A 110 -17.33 -7.88 3.82
N ASN A 111 -17.52 -6.70 4.43
CA ASN A 111 -16.53 -5.61 4.42
C ASN A 111 -15.18 -6.08 4.97
N TYR A 112 -15.21 -6.61 6.20
CA TYR A 112 -14.05 -7.17 6.87
C TYR A 112 -13.33 -8.22 6.01
N LYS A 113 -14.09 -9.12 5.38
CA LYS A 113 -13.52 -10.17 4.51
C LYS A 113 -12.81 -9.58 3.29
N VAL A 114 -13.38 -8.56 2.64
CA VAL A 114 -12.69 -7.86 1.55
C VAL A 114 -11.41 -7.23 2.08
N THR A 115 -11.46 -6.50 3.20
CA THR A 115 -10.31 -5.75 3.70
C THR A 115 -9.17 -6.69 4.13
N LEU A 116 -9.46 -7.89 4.63
CA LEU A 116 -8.44 -8.93 4.81
C LEU A 116 -7.78 -9.36 3.49
N ILE A 117 -8.58 -9.53 2.43
CA ILE A 117 -8.05 -9.84 1.10
C ILE A 117 -7.23 -8.66 0.56
N GLU A 118 -7.64 -7.41 0.80
CA GLU A 118 -6.87 -6.21 0.47
C GLU A 118 -5.51 -6.19 1.17
N ILE A 119 -5.45 -6.52 2.47
CA ILE A 119 -4.19 -6.65 3.22
C ILE A 119 -3.30 -7.73 2.60
N PHE A 120 -3.87 -8.89 2.27
CA PHE A 120 -3.13 -10.00 1.67
C PHE A 120 -2.57 -9.62 0.29
N LEU A 121 -3.41 -9.05 -0.59
CA LEU A 121 -3.00 -8.61 -1.92
C LEU A 121 -1.97 -7.48 -1.87
N SER A 122 -2.11 -6.53 -0.94
CA SER A 122 -1.15 -5.45 -0.74
C SER A 122 0.20 -5.99 -0.27
N THR A 123 0.20 -6.98 0.63
CA THR A 123 1.42 -7.67 1.07
C THR A 123 2.09 -8.38 -0.11
N LEU A 124 1.34 -9.13 -0.91
CA LEU A 124 1.88 -9.80 -2.11
C LEU A 124 2.44 -8.81 -3.13
N ALA A 125 1.72 -7.73 -3.41
CA ALA A 125 2.16 -6.68 -4.34
C ALA A 125 3.48 -6.08 -3.90
N ILE A 126 3.68 -5.87 -2.60
CA ILE A 126 4.90 -5.26 -2.07
C ILE A 126 6.05 -6.26 -2.02
N SER A 127 5.81 -7.51 -1.65
CA SER A 127 6.82 -8.57 -1.79
C SER A 127 7.30 -8.68 -3.23
N TRP A 128 6.40 -8.58 -4.21
CA TRP A 128 6.73 -8.56 -5.63
C TRP A 128 7.58 -7.35 -6.03
N VAL A 129 7.19 -6.13 -5.60
CA VAL A 129 7.96 -4.92 -5.87
C VAL A 129 9.36 -4.99 -5.25
N LEU A 130 9.48 -5.46 -4.00
CA LEU A 130 10.78 -5.62 -3.34
C LEU A 130 11.65 -6.64 -4.05
N TRP A 131 11.07 -7.77 -4.47
CA TRP A 131 11.77 -8.78 -5.27
C TRP A 131 12.23 -8.20 -6.61
N TRP A 132 11.38 -7.45 -7.31
CA TRP A 132 11.74 -6.81 -8.57
C TRP A 132 12.87 -5.77 -8.38
N LEU A 133 12.77 -4.91 -7.36
CA LEU A 133 13.82 -3.94 -7.02
C LEU A 133 15.15 -4.63 -6.70
N GLY A 134 15.12 -5.69 -5.91
CA GLY A 134 16.32 -6.45 -5.52
C GLY A 134 17.04 -7.07 -6.71
N ASN A 135 16.30 -7.61 -7.68
CA ASN A 135 16.89 -8.31 -8.84
C ASN A 135 17.21 -7.41 -10.04
N ASN A 136 16.53 -6.28 -10.20
CA ASN A 136 16.62 -5.46 -11.42
C ASN A 136 17.16 -4.04 -11.19
N VAL A 137 17.19 -3.56 -9.94
CA VAL A 137 17.56 -2.17 -9.62
C VAL A 137 18.72 -2.09 -8.62
N MET A 138 18.74 -2.95 -7.61
CA MET A 138 19.73 -2.93 -6.53
C MET A 138 20.83 -4.00 -6.68
N SER A 139 20.93 -4.68 -7.83
CA SER A 139 21.97 -5.67 -8.13
C SER A 139 23.25 -4.98 -8.64
N TRP A 140 23.94 -4.22 -7.80
CA TRP A 140 25.29 -3.70 -8.04
C TRP A 140 26.08 -3.66 -6.74
#